data_AF-A0A7D5MEL1-F1
#
_entry.id   AF-A0A7D5MEL1-F1
#
_cell.length_a   1.000
_cell.length_b   1.000
_cell.length_c   1.000
_cell.angle_alpha   90.00
_cell.angle_beta   90.00
_cell.angle_gamma   90.00
#
_symmetry.space_group_name_H-M   'P 1'
#
loop_
_entity.id
_entity.type
_entity.pdbx_description
1 polymer ?
#
loop_
_entity_poly.entity_id
_entity_poly.type
_entity_poly.pdbx_seq_one_letter_code
_entity_poly.pdbx_strand_id
1 'polypeptide(L)'
;MAYAHKTCSNPDRTLMVLISDLDETSDEVTFMREAARVASTFNRFLTILALTKEGKGHWNVENANKFTELGIVCAASTPEQFPELCAREIVLSRSGS
;
A
#
# COMPACT_ATOMS: atom_id res chain seq x y z
N MET A 1 9.94 0.85 1.31
CA MET A 1 9.15 0.61 2.55
C MET A 1 9.96 0.71 3.84
N ALA A 2 11.08 -0.01 3.98
CA ALA A 2 11.84 -0.08 5.24
C ALA A 2 12.25 1.28 5.86
N TYR A 3 12.61 2.27 5.04
CA TYR A 3 12.96 3.61 5.52
C TYR A 3 11.78 4.32 6.21
N ALA A 4 10.62 4.37 5.56
CA ALA A 4 9.42 5.00 6.12
C ALA A 4 9.00 4.32 7.42
N HIS A 5 9.08 2.99 7.48
CA HIS A 5 8.79 2.24 8.70
C HIS A 5 9.75 2.60 9.85
N LYS A 6 11.05 2.76 9.59
CA LYS A 6 12.03 3.12 10.63
C LYS A 6 11.93 4.57 11.11
N THR A 7 11.41 5.47 10.28
CA THR A 7 11.43 6.92 10.53
C THR A 7 10.09 7.49 10.98
N CYS A 8 8.99 6.78 10.74
CA CYS A 8 7.65 7.20 11.17
C CYS A 8 7.50 7.10 12.70
N SER A 9 7.19 8.22 13.36
CA SER A 9 7.07 8.28 14.82
C SER A 9 5.73 7.78 15.36
N ASN A 10 4.65 7.86 14.59
CA ASN A 10 3.29 7.46 15.01
C ASN A 10 2.61 6.62 13.91
N PRO A 11 3.07 5.39 13.65
CA PRO A 11 2.58 4.57 12.56
C PRO A 11 1.09 4.17 12.73
N ASP A 12 0.60 4.10 13.97
CA ASP A 12 -0.81 3.86 14.31
C ASP A 12 -1.75 4.99 13.88
N ARG A 13 -1.23 6.21 13.78
CA ARG A 13 -1.95 7.42 13.34
C ARG A 13 -1.60 7.87 11.92
N THR A 14 -0.79 7.09 11.21
CA THR A 14 -0.28 7.43 9.88
C THR A 14 -0.89 6.52 8.83
N LEU A 15 -1.28 7.10 7.69
CA LEU A 15 -1.56 6.34 6.48
C LEU A 15 -0.23 6.10 5.74
N MET A 16 0.21 4.84 5.67
CA MET A 16 1.31 4.47 4.78
C MET A 16 0.78 4.32 3.36
N VAL A 17 1.38 5.03 2.41
CA VAL A 17 1.10 4.90 0.98
C VAL A 17 2.31 4.28 0.29
N LEU A 18 2.13 3.18 -0.42
CA LEU A 18 3.09 2.61 -1.35
C LEU A 18 2.60 2.86 -2.78
N ILE A 19 3.47 3.35 -3.65
CA ILE A 19 3.21 3.43 -5.09
C ILE A 19 4.14 2.41 -5.74
N SER A 20 3.58 1.37 -6.35
CA SER A 20 4.35 0.29 -6.98
C SER A 20 3.51 -0.45 -8.01
N ASP A 21 4.15 -1.04 -9.02
CA ASP A 21 3.58 -2.09 -9.87
C ASP A 21 3.65 -3.48 -9.19
N LEU A 22 4.28 -3.58 -8.04
CA LEU A 22 4.51 -4.82 -7.29
C LEU A 22 5.31 -5.87 -8.07
N ASP A 23 6.01 -5.46 -9.14
CA ASP A 23 6.83 -6.34 -9.95
C ASP A 23 8.28 -6.35 -9.46
N GLU A 24 8.50 -7.00 -8.32
CA GLU A 24 9.81 -7.12 -7.69
C GLU A 24 10.59 -8.31 -8.24
N THR A 25 11.33 -8.08 -9.34
CA THR A 25 12.01 -9.15 -10.10
C THR A 25 13.24 -9.77 -9.42
N SER A 26 13.76 -9.20 -8.32
CA SER A 26 15.06 -9.60 -7.76
C SER A 26 15.00 -10.23 -6.36
N ASP A 27 14.02 -9.90 -5.51
CA ASP A 27 13.91 -10.46 -4.16
C ASP A 27 12.48 -10.33 -3.59
N GLU A 28 11.56 -11.09 -4.19
CA GLU A 28 10.15 -11.12 -3.80
C GLU A 28 9.95 -11.57 -2.34
N VAL A 29 10.77 -12.52 -1.86
CA VAL A 29 10.66 -13.05 -0.49
C VAL A 29 10.96 -11.95 0.53
N THR A 30 12.05 -11.20 0.35
CA THR A 30 12.37 -10.09 1.24
C THR A 30 11.33 -8.98 1.11
N PHE A 31 10.85 -8.68 -0.10
CA PHE A 31 9.80 -7.70 -0.33
C PHE A 31 8.51 -8.05 0.45
N MET A 32 8.03 -9.28 0.33
CA MET A 32 6.83 -9.75 1.02
C MET A 32 7.00 -9.78 2.55
N ARG A 33 8.18 -10.18 3.05
CA ARG A 33 8.48 -10.14 4.49
C ARG A 33 8.44 -8.71 5.03
N GLU A 34 9.00 -7.75 4.28
CA GLU A 34 8.94 -6.35 4.67
C GLU A 34 7.52 -5.79 4.59
N ALA A 35 6.74 -6.15 3.57
CA ALA A 35 5.33 -5.77 3.47
C ALA A 35 4.53 -6.25 4.69
N ALA A 36 4.70 -7.51 5.10
CA ALA A 36 4.05 -8.06 6.29
C ALA A 36 4.46 -7.33 7.58
N ARG A 37 5.76 -7.05 7.73
CA ARG A 37 6.32 -6.32 8.88
C ARG A 37 5.77 -4.88 8.97
N VAL A 38 5.56 -4.23 7.83
CA VAL A 38 4.97 -2.90 7.76
C VAL A 38 3.48 -2.95 8.04
N ALA A 39 2.74 -3.89 7.43
CA ALA A 39 1.31 -4.07 7.66
C ALA A 39 0.97 -4.33 9.13
N SER A 40 1.83 -5.05 9.87
CA SER A 40 1.65 -5.26 11.31
C SER A 40 1.91 -4.02 12.16
N THR A 41 2.52 -2.96 11.60
CA THR A 41 2.92 -1.75 12.33
C THR A 41 2.04 -0.55 12.02
N PHE A 42 1.57 -0.45 10.77
CA PHE A 42 0.69 0.63 10.33
C PHE A 42 -0.75 0.13 10.29
N ASN A 43 -1.63 0.76 11.09
CA ASN A 43 -3.06 0.45 11.08
C ASN A 43 -3.74 0.76 9.72
N ARG A 44 -3.07 1.55 8.87
CA ARG A 44 -3.57 2.00 7.58
C ARG A 44 -2.45 1.89 6.55
N PHE A 45 -2.63 0.99 5.59
CA PHE A 45 -1.68 0.78 4.50
C PHE A 45 -2.43 0.69 3.18
N LEU A 46 -2.17 1.66 2.30
CA LEU A 46 -2.71 1.76 0.94
C LEU A 46 -1.58 1.57 -0.08
N THR A 47 -1.76 0.64 -1.01
CA THR A 47 -0.93 0.48 -2.20
C THR A 47 -1.67 1.03 -3.41
N ILE A 48 -1.08 2.03 -4.06
CA ILE A 48 -1.52 2.54 -5.36
C ILE A 48 -0.77 1.77 -6.44
N LEU A 49 -1.53 0.98 -7.20
CA LEU A 49 -1.02 0.19 -8.31
C LEU A 49 -0.68 1.12 -9.48
N ALA A 50 0.56 1.04 -9.96
CA ALA A 50 1.03 1.91 -11.03
C ALA A 50 0.21 1.71 -12.32
N LEU A 51 -0.24 2.83 -12.90
CA LEU A 51 -0.84 2.86 -14.23
C LEU A 51 0.24 3.16 -15.27
N THR A 52 0.16 2.53 -16.44
CA THR A 52 0.94 2.96 -17.61
C THR A 52 0.46 4.35 -18.08
N LYS A 53 1.25 5.03 -18.93
CA LYS A 53 0.87 6.35 -19.52
C LYS A 53 -0.47 6.32 -20.28
N GLU A 54 -0.92 5.15 -20.71
CA GLU A 54 -2.19 4.92 -21.39
C GLU A 54 -3.34 4.59 -20.43
N GLY A 55 -3.11 4.63 -19.11
CA GLY A 55 -4.10 4.29 -18.09
C GLY A 55 -4.38 2.79 -17.96
N LYS A 56 -3.66 1.93 -18.71
CA LYS A 56 -3.74 0.48 -18.50
C LYS A 56 -2.91 0.12 -17.28
N GLY A 57 -3.55 -0.53 -16.31
CA GLY A 57 -2.84 -1.06 -15.16
C GLY A 57 -1.86 -2.15 -15.56
N HIS A 58 -0.62 -2.01 -15.12
CA HIS A 58 0.37 -3.08 -15.18
C HIS A 58 0.88 -3.28 -13.76
N TRP A 59 0.51 -4.41 -13.15
CA TRP A 59 0.99 -4.78 -11.84
C TRP A 59 1.03 -6.30 -11.70
N ASN A 60 1.84 -6.79 -10.77
CA ASN A 60 1.87 -8.20 -10.41
C ASN A 60 0.62 -8.56 -9.58
N VAL A 61 -0.33 -9.25 -10.22
CA VAL A 61 -1.62 -9.64 -9.61
C VAL A 61 -1.42 -10.59 -8.41
N GLU A 62 -0.44 -11.48 -8.48
CA GLU A 62 -0.15 -12.43 -7.39
C GLU A 62 0.30 -11.67 -6.14
N ASN A 63 1.20 -10.72 -6.30
CA ASN A 63 1.68 -9.89 -5.18
C ASN A 63 0.56 -8.98 -4.64
N ALA A 64 -0.29 -8.43 -5.50
CA ALA A 64 -1.45 -7.66 -5.05
C ALA A 64 -2.42 -8.50 -4.18
N ASN A 65 -2.62 -9.77 -4.53
CA ASN A 65 -3.42 -10.69 -3.72
C ASN A 65 -2.76 -10.96 -2.36
N LYS A 66 -1.45 -11.25 -2.34
CA LYS A 66 -0.71 -11.45 -1.08
C LYS A 66 -0.75 -10.20 -0.19
N PHE A 67 -0.68 -8.99 -0.78
CA PHE A 67 -0.84 -7.73 -0.04
C PHE A 67 -2.23 -7.62 0.58
N THR A 68 -3.26 -7.99 -0.16
CA THR A 68 -4.65 -7.98 0.33
C THR A 68 -4.85 -8.96 1.48
N GLU A 69 -4.23 -10.14 1.43
CA GLU A 69 -4.22 -11.12 2.53
C GLU A 69 -3.55 -10.59 3.81
N LEU A 70 -2.60 -9.66 3.67
CA LEU A 70 -1.97 -8.95 4.79
C LEU A 70 -2.81 -7.78 5.32
N GLY A 71 -4.02 -7.55 4.79
CA GLY A 71 -4.90 -6.44 5.14
C GLY A 71 -4.54 -5.11 4.49
N ILE A 72 -3.66 -5.12 3.48
CA ILE A 72 -3.25 -3.91 2.75
C ILE A 72 -4.28 -3.63 1.65
N VAL A 73 -4.80 -2.40 1.60
CA VAL A 73 -5.71 -1.98 0.53
C VAL A 73 -4.91 -1.76 -0.75
N CYS A 74 -5.24 -2.47 -1.83
CA CYS A 74 -4.65 -2.27 -3.15
C CYS A 74 -5.66 -1.63 -4.09
N ALA A 75 -5.31 -0.51 -4.73
CA ALA A 75 -6.19 0.21 -5.63
C ALA A 75 -5.44 0.78 -6.83
N ALA A 76 -6.07 0.73 -8.00
CA ALA A 76 -5.68 1.60 -9.11
C ALA A 76 -6.21 3.01 -8.85
N SER A 77 -5.39 4.03 -9.10
CA SER A 77 -5.78 5.43 -8.92
C SER A 77 -5.13 6.30 -9.98
N THR A 78 -5.89 7.23 -10.56
CA THR A 78 -5.28 8.37 -11.24
C THR A 78 -4.81 9.41 -10.21
N PRO A 79 -3.95 10.37 -10.58
CA PRO A 79 -3.55 11.46 -9.69
C PRO A 79 -4.72 12.25 -9.10
N GLU A 80 -5.81 12.41 -9.85
CA GLU A 80 -7.01 13.14 -9.43
C GLU A 80 -7.84 12.36 -8.39
N GLN A 81 -7.82 11.02 -8.47
CA GLN A 81 -8.54 10.14 -7.55
C GLN A 81 -7.78 9.90 -6.24
N PHE A 82 -6.45 10.10 -6.25
CA PHE A 82 -5.58 9.78 -5.13
C PHE A 82 -5.98 10.48 -3.81
N PRO A 83 -6.28 11.80 -3.79
CA PRO A 83 -6.68 12.48 -2.56
C PRO A 83 -7.95 11.89 -1.94
N GLU A 84 -8.93 11.52 -2.77
CA GLU A 84 -10.19 10.93 -2.32
C GLU A 84 -9.97 9.55 -1.70
N LEU A 85 -9.12 8.72 -2.32
CA LEU A 85 -8.74 7.43 -1.75
C LEU A 85 -8.03 7.59 -0.40
N CYS A 86 -7.09 8.53 -0.27
CA CYS A 86 -6.46 8.81 1.02
C CYS A 86 -7.48 9.24 2.08
N ALA A 87 -8.40 10.14 1.74
CA ALA A 87 -9.44 10.61 2.66
C ALA A 87 -10.31 9.45 3.13
N ARG A 88 -10.73 8.56 2.22
CA ARG A 88 -11.51 7.36 2.53
C ARG A 88 -10.80 6.47 3.56
N GLU A 89 -9.53 6.13 3.34
CA GLU A 89 -8.78 5.25 4.26
C GLU A 89 -8.53 5.92 5.62
N ILE A 90 -8.32 7.24 5.65
CA ILE A 90 -8.17 7.99 6.90
C ILE A 90 -9.48 8.00 7.69
N VAL A 91 -10.63 8.14 7.04
CA VAL A 91 -11.95 8.20 7.70
C VAL A 91 -12.43 6.82 8.15
N LEU A 92 -12.38 5.81 7.28
CA LEU A 92 -12.90 4.46 7.57
C LEU A 92 -12.23 3.83 8.80
N SER A 93 -10.93 4.06 8.99
CA SER A 93 -10.17 3.58 10.16
C SER A 93 -10.66 4.13 11.51
N ARG A 94 -11.44 5.22 11.54
CA ARG A 94 -11.99 5.81 12.77
C ARG A 94 -13.31 5.17 13.20
N SER A 95 -13.87 4.30 12.36
CA SER A 95 -15.20 3.69 12.54
C SER A 95 -15.16 2.33 13.24
N GLY A 96 -13.96 1.81 13.54
CA GLY A 96 -13.73 0.48 14.12
C GLY A 96 -13.26 0.50 15.58
N SER A 97 -13.60 1.54 16.36
CA SER A 97 -13.32 1.63 17.80
C SER A 97 -14.57 1.42 18.63
#